data_AF-A0A147K0H6-F1
#
_entry.id   AF-A0A147K0H6-F1
#
_cell.length_a   1.000
_cell.length_b   1.000
_cell.length_c   1.000
_cell.angle_alpha   90.00
_cell.angle_beta   90.00
_cell.angle_gamma   90.00
#
_symmetry.space_group_name_H-M   'P 1'
#
loop_
_entity.id
_entity.type
_entity.pdbx_description
1 polymer ?
#
loop_
_entity_poly.entity_id
_entity_poly.type
_entity_poly.pdbx_seq_one_letter_code
_entity_poly.pdbx_strand_id
1 'polypeptide(L)'
;MVPLNNYRALLEEYLNNELNRKYSAGILNRLLQQRFRKGMYVIGRGSQAKRFSEMDLYTKSFEVCDSLVAYVKRRGYDASVVPTMISSDLAPNFRIRETLPDEGELWRFLFLLVTGLHYREFVVNLDKVSPEITKAFRRALIRDEYLIFRQEFTGLNVQKMLSDLKVPKMPLKEEFIFSFLVLTYFIKFWKYRKQYEELLETLPSNLRMKEYPPVTDDATLVVFSLPREKKQMFIFPRLQSLIARWFKDDSDDVPSVAKFVFSLYIPDKKYRDKSLGILNKFLYYLLRNEVNGDLLNKLIVDKLSFELKREEKPYGIISALQFLRSLEFYSGASRTQTKN
;
A
#
# COMPACT_ATOMS: atom_id res chain seq x y z
N MET A 1 -23.12 11.78 -6.57
CA MET A 1 -22.17 10.66 -6.46
C MET A 1 -21.27 10.68 -7.68
N VAL A 2 -19.95 10.76 -7.50
CA VAL A 2 -18.98 10.75 -8.61
C VAL A 2 -18.82 9.30 -9.08
N PRO A 3 -18.97 8.97 -10.38
CA PRO A 3 -18.76 7.61 -10.86
C PRO A 3 -17.33 7.15 -10.55
N LEU A 4 -17.16 5.87 -10.23
CA LEU A 4 -15.88 5.24 -9.86
C LEU A 4 -14.75 5.46 -10.89
N ASN A 5 -15.08 5.89 -12.12
CA ASN A 5 -14.14 6.07 -13.22
C ASN A 5 -13.72 7.53 -13.47
N ASN A 6 -14.24 8.53 -12.73
CA ASN A 6 -13.79 9.91 -12.88
C ASN A 6 -12.69 10.28 -11.88
N TYR A 7 -11.51 9.71 -12.07
CA TYR A 7 -10.34 9.91 -11.20
C TYR A 7 -9.88 11.38 -11.14
N ARG A 8 -10.08 12.16 -12.20
CA ARG A 8 -9.79 13.60 -12.21
C ARG A 8 -10.63 14.34 -11.17
N ALA A 9 -11.96 14.16 -11.23
CA ALA A 9 -12.88 14.80 -10.28
C ALA A 9 -12.65 14.31 -8.84
N LEU A 10 -12.35 13.02 -8.64
CA LEU A 10 -12.02 12.47 -7.31
C LEU A 10 -10.72 13.08 -6.75
N LEU A 11 -9.71 13.27 -7.59
CA LEU A 11 -8.44 13.90 -7.20
C LEU A 11 -8.63 15.39 -6.88
N GLU A 12 -9.43 16.10 -7.69
CA GLU A 12 -9.78 17.50 -7.45
C GLU A 12 -10.51 17.67 -6.12
N GLU A 13 -11.57 16.87 -5.88
CA GLU A 13 -12.31 16.87 -4.61
C GLU A 13 -11.37 16.61 -3.42
N TYR A 14 -10.47 15.63 -3.55
CA TYR A 14 -9.50 15.31 -2.50
C TYR A 14 -8.54 16.46 -2.21
N LEU A 15 -8.00 17.12 -3.26
CA LEU A 15 -7.05 18.23 -3.15
C LEU A 15 -7.71 19.57 -2.83
N ASN A 16 -9.04 19.69 -2.85
CA ASN A 16 -9.74 20.87 -2.33
C ASN A 16 -9.59 21.02 -0.81
N ASN A 17 -9.30 19.93 -0.09
CA ASN A 17 -8.99 19.95 1.33
C ASN A 17 -7.52 20.32 1.61
N GLU A 18 -7.28 21.32 2.46
CA GLU A 18 -5.93 21.81 2.78
C GLU A 18 -5.03 20.77 3.44
N LEU A 19 -5.55 19.95 4.37
CA LEU A 19 -4.77 18.90 5.02
C LEU A 19 -4.33 17.83 4.02
N ASN A 20 -5.20 17.50 3.05
CA ASN A 20 -4.86 16.58 1.98
C ASN A 20 -3.78 17.14 1.05
N ARG A 21 -3.83 18.45 0.71
CA ARG A 21 -2.73 19.08 -0.06
C ARG A 21 -1.41 19.02 0.69
N LYS A 22 -1.40 19.37 1.98
CA LYS A 22 -0.22 19.28 2.84
C LYS A 22 0.36 17.87 2.89
N TYR A 23 -0.50 16.87 3.05
CA TYR A 23 -0.10 15.47 3.02
C TYR A 23 0.53 15.08 1.67
N SER A 24 -0.16 15.39 0.57
CA SER A 24 0.21 15.02 -0.78
C SER A 24 1.45 15.75 -1.32
N ALA A 25 1.80 16.91 -0.78
CA ALA A 25 3.00 17.65 -1.17
C ALA A 25 4.28 16.80 -1.04
N GLY A 26 4.37 15.95 0.00
CA GLY A 26 5.49 15.03 0.18
C GLY A 26 5.63 14.00 -0.95
N ILE A 27 4.50 13.55 -1.51
CA ILE A 27 4.48 12.63 -2.65
C ILE A 27 4.81 13.37 -3.95
N LEU A 28 4.20 14.53 -4.18
CA LEU A 28 4.47 15.37 -5.36
C LEU A 28 5.94 15.79 -5.45
N ASN A 29 6.56 16.14 -4.32
CA ASN A 29 7.98 16.45 -4.26
C ASN A 29 8.84 15.28 -4.78
N ARG A 30 8.57 14.05 -4.32
CA ARG A 30 9.29 12.84 -4.79
C ARG A 30 9.03 12.55 -6.26
N LEU A 31 7.79 12.70 -6.71
CA LEU A 31 7.43 12.50 -8.11
C LEU A 31 8.18 13.47 -9.03
N LEU A 32 8.32 14.73 -8.60
CA LEU A 32 8.92 15.81 -9.38
C LEU A 32 10.41 16.01 -9.11
N GLN A 33 11.05 15.23 -8.24
CA GLN A 33 12.44 15.44 -7.82
C GLN A 33 13.42 15.51 -9.01
N GLN A 34 13.23 14.66 -10.02
CA GLN A 34 14.05 14.64 -11.25
C GLN A 34 13.89 15.92 -12.10
N ARG A 35 12.80 16.68 -11.86
CA ARG A 35 12.44 17.93 -12.54
C ARG A 35 12.78 19.19 -11.75
N PHE A 36 13.37 19.04 -10.56
CA PHE A 36 13.79 20.17 -9.75
C PHE A 36 15.06 20.80 -10.34
N ARG A 37 14.99 22.09 -10.67
CA ARG A 37 16.08 22.87 -11.29
C ARG A 37 16.07 24.29 -10.73
N LYS A 38 17.21 24.74 -10.20
CA LYS A 38 17.41 26.11 -9.70
C LYS A 38 16.29 26.59 -8.74
N GLY A 39 15.88 25.73 -7.80
CA GLY A 39 14.85 26.07 -6.80
C GLY A 39 13.40 25.87 -7.25
N MET A 40 13.15 25.43 -8.49
CA MET A 40 11.80 25.27 -9.05
C MET A 40 11.60 23.89 -9.66
N TYR A 41 10.40 23.35 -9.61
CA TYR A 41 9.98 22.18 -10.39
C TYR A 41 9.55 22.61 -11.79
N VAL A 42 10.16 22.03 -12.81
CA VAL A 42 9.91 22.41 -14.21
C VAL A 42 9.21 21.26 -14.95
N ILE A 43 7.96 21.50 -15.37
CA ILE A 43 7.16 20.54 -16.14
C ILE A 43 7.02 21.07 -17.57
N GLY A 44 7.56 20.34 -18.55
CA GLY A 44 7.64 20.78 -19.95
C GLY A 44 9.04 21.17 -20.41
N ARG A 45 9.14 21.70 -21.64
CA ARG A 45 10.39 22.22 -22.25
C ARG A 45 10.09 23.52 -23.01
N GLY A 46 11.08 24.41 -23.09
CA GLY A 46 10.99 25.64 -23.88
C GLY A 46 9.92 26.61 -23.39
N SER A 47 9.23 27.28 -24.31
CA SER A 47 8.18 28.28 -24.05
C SER A 47 6.92 27.72 -23.38
N GLN A 48 6.74 26.40 -23.37
CA GLN A 48 5.59 25.73 -22.75
C GLN A 48 5.91 25.15 -21.36
N ALA A 49 7.11 25.39 -20.83
CA ALA A 49 7.49 24.90 -19.52
C ALA A 49 6.77 25.68 -18.41
N LYS A 50 5.98 24.97 -17.61
CA LYS A 50 5.41 25.50 -16.37
C LYS A 50 6.40 25.31 -15.23
N ARG A 51 6.49 26.32 -14.36
CA ARG A 51 7.41 26.35 -13.21
C ARG A 51 6.61 26.45 -11.93
N PHE A 52 6.92 25.58 -10.99
CA PHE A 52 6.27 25.52 -9.68
C PHE A 52 7.34 25.66 -8.59
N SER A 53 7.08 26.52 -7.62
CA SER A 53 7.85 26.59 -6.38
C SER A 53 7.48 25.42 -5.47
N GLU A 54 8.23 25.23 -4.39
CA GLU A 54 7.86 24.27 -3.34
C GLU A 54 6.50 24.59 -2.72
N MET A 55 6.17 25.88 -2.52
CA MET A 55 4.89 26.32 -1.98
C MET A 55 3.71 26.01 -2.92
N ASP A 56 3.94 25.98 -4.23
CA ASP A 56 2.91 25.59 -5.20
C ASP A 56 2.51 24.11 -5.05
N LEU A 57 3.38 23.24 -4.51
CA LEU A 57 3.02 21.85 -4.19
C LEU A 57 1.95 21.75 -3.09
N TYR A 58 1.86 22.75 -2.21
CA TYR A 58 0.90 22.83 -1.11
C TYR A 58 -0.38 23.61 -1.47
N THR A 59 -0.26 24.58 -2.37
CA THR A 59 -1.34 25.52 -2.68
C THR A 59 -2.00 25.26 -4.04
N LYS A 60 -1.25 24.73 -5.01
CA LYS A 60 -1.68 24.48 -6.39
C LYS A 60 -1.46 23.02 -6.80
N SER A 61 -1.58 22.09 -5.86
CA SER A 61 -1.32 20.66 -6.06
C SER A 61 -2.09 20.07 -7.26
N PHE A 62 -3.33 20.51 -7.48
CA PHE A 62 -4.14 20.05 -8.61
C PHE A 62 -3.63 20.60 -9.95
N GLU A 63 -3.22 21.86 -10.02
CA GLU A 63 -2.63 22.46 -11.23
C GLU A 63 -1.29 21.78 -11.60
N VAL A 64 -0.52 21.37 -10.60
CA VAL A 64 0.70 20.57 -10.78
C VAL A 64 0.36 19.22 -11.43
N CYS A 65 -0.69 18.54 -10.95
CA CYS A 65 -1.17 17.28 -11.51
C CYS A 65 -1.67 17.45 -12.96
N ASP A 66 -2.48 18.48 -13.22
CA ASP A 66 -2.98 18.81 -14.57
C ASP A 66 -1.84 19.10 -15.55
N SER A 67 -0.82 19.81 -15.09
CA SER A 67 0.39 20.09 -15.87
C SER A 67 1.20 18.83 -16.18
N LEU A 68 1.26 17.87 -15.25
CA LEU A 68 1.87 16.55 -15.50
C LEU A 68 1.09 15.76 -16.56
N VAL A 69 -0.23 15.67 -16.47
CA VAL A 69 -1.06 14.97 -17.46
C VAL A 69 -0.88 15.59 -18.84
N ALA A 70 -0.99 16.92 -18.95
CA ALA A 70 -0.80 17.64 -20.21
C ALA A 70 0.60 17.47 -20.80
N TYR A 71 1.63 17.31 -19.98
CA TYR A 71 2.98 16.99 -20.43
C TYR A 71 3.09 15.57 -20.99
N VAL A 72 2.60 14.57 -20.24
CA VAL A 72 2.71 13.14 -20.57
C VAL A 72 1.90 12.80 -21.82
N LYS A 73 0.68 13.34 -21.98
CA LYS A 73 -0.13 13.16 -23.19
C LYS A 73 0.58 13.57 -24.48
N ARG A 74 1.48 14.56 -24.43
CA ARG A 74 2.20 15.08 -25.61
C ARG A 74 3.51 14.38 -25.90
N ARG A 75 4.09 13.69 -24.91
CA ARG A 75 5.45 13.12 -24.99
C ARG A 75 5.50 11.61 -24.86
N GLY A 76 4.38 10.96 -24.52
CA GLY A 76 4.34 9.54 -24.16
C GLY A 76 4.62 9.33 -22.67
N TYR A 77 4.64 8.06 -22.25
CA TYR A 77 4.79 7.65 -20.85
C TYR A 77 6.01 8.29 -20.16
N ASP A 78 5.81 8.76 -18.93
CA ASP A 78 6.85 9.36 -18.09
C ASP A 78 6.77 8.81 -16.67
N ALA A 79 7.91 8.48 -16.07
CA ALA A 79 7.99 7.90 -14.72
C ALA A 79 7.44 8.82 -13.62
N SER A 80 7.20 10.11 -13.90
CA SER A 80 6.53 11.03 -12.97
C SER A 80 5.04 10.75 -12.82
N VAL A 81 4.42 10.05 -13.78
CA VAL A 81 2.98 9.72 -13.77
C VAL A 81 2.75 8.21 -13.84
N VAL A 82 3.54 7.50 -14.64
CA VAL A 82 3.45 6.04 -14.77
C VAL A 82 4.79 5.44 -14.37
N PRO A 83 5.00 5.12 -13.07
CA PRO A 83 6.17 4.37 -12.64
C PRO A 83 6.28 3.10 -13.48
N THR A 84 7.46 2.82 -14.04
CA THR A 84 7.64 1.71 -14.99
C THR A 84 7.16 0.40 -14.35
N MET A 85 6.14 -0.22 -14.93
CA MET A 85 5.88 -1.64 -14.72
C MET A 85 7.02 -2.39 -15.39
N ILE A 86 7.70 -3.20 -14.59
CA ILE A 86 8.74 -4.16 -14.98
C ILE A 86 10.14 -3.52 -15.15
N SER A 87 11.12 -4.04 -14.39
CA SER A 87 12.52 -3.72 -14.65
C SER A 87 12.94 -4.35 -15.98
N SER A 88 13.88 -3.72 -16.70
CA SER A 88 14.47 -4.29 -17.92
C SER A 88 15.07 -5.69 -17.68
N ASP A 89 15.44 -5.98 -16.43
CA ASP A 89 15.98 -7.26 -15.98
C ASP A 89 14.89 -8.35 -15.88
N LEU A 90 13.62 -7.96 -15.74
CA LEU A 90 12.47 -8.86 -15.57
C LEU A 90 11.72 -9.13 -16.88
N ALA A 91 11.82 -8.24 -17.89
CA ALA A 91 11.25 -8.48 -19.21
C ALA A 91 12.04 -7.76 -20.33
N PRO A 92 13.23 -8.26 -20.71
CA PRO A 92 14.08 -7.64 -21.73
C PRO A 92 13.44 -7.56 -23.13
N ASN A 93 12.38 -8.35 -23.38
CA ASN A 93 11.67 -8.42 -24.66
C ASN A 93 10.31 -7.68 -24.66
N PHE A 94 9.97 -6.95 -23.60
CA PHE A 94 8.72 -6.19 -23.54
C PHE A 94 8.86 -4.87 -24.30
N ARG A 95 8.58 -4.90 -25.62
CA ARG A 95 8.38 -3.68 -26.42
C ARG A 95 6.93 -3.22 -26.23
N ILE A 96 6.70 -2.26 -25.34
CA ILE A 96 5.43 -1.54 -25.31
C ILE A 96 5.30 -0.84 -26.67
N ARG A 97 4.32 -1.24 -27.49
CA ARG A 97 3.97 -0.47 -28.71
C ARG A 97 3.73 0.97 -28.26
N GLU A 98 4.33 1.94 -28.94
CA GLU A 98 4.21 3.38 -28.69
C GLU A 98 2.74 3.83 -28.81
N THR A 99 1.95 3.51 -27.80
CA THR A 99 0.59 3.95 -27.62
C THR A 99 0.65 5.15 -26.69
N LEU A 100 0.05 6.25 -27.10
CA LEU A 100 -0.09 7.39 -26.19
C LEU A 100 -0.90 6.94 -24.98
N PRO A 101 -0.50 7.31 -23.76
CA PRO A 101 -1.25 6.94 -22.56
C PRO A 101 -2.65 7.53 -22.62
N ASP A 102 -3.64 6.72 -22.27
CA ASP A 102 -5.02 7.17 -22.12
C ASP A 102 -5.11 8.21 -21.00
N GLU A 103 -5.88 9.27 -21.20
CA GLU A 103 -6.02 10.33 -20.21
C GLU A 103 -6.66 9.82 -18.92
N GLY A 104 -7.66 8.95 -19.01
CA GLY A 104 -8.29 8.33 -17.84
C GLY A 104 -7.30 7.51 -17.03
N GLU A 105 -6.42 6.77 -17.70
CA GLU A 105 -5.35 6.01 -17.07
C GLU A 105 -4.33 6.91 -16.35
N LEU A 106 -3.91 8.03 -16.97
CA LEU A 106 -3.01 8.99 -16.32
C LEU A 106 -3.62 9.59 -15.05
N TRP A 107 -4.90 9.97 -15.10
CA TRP A 107 -5.61 10.47 -13.93
C TRP A 107 -5.78 9.39 -12.85
N ARG A 108 -6.02 8.13 -13.23
CA ARG A 108 -6.04 7.01 -12.29
C ARG A 108 -4.71 6.85 -11.57
N PHE A 109 -3.58 6.84 -12.29
CA PHE A 109 -2.27 6.71 -11.64
C PHE A 109 -1.94 7.89 -10.73
N LEU A 110 -2.21 9.13 -11.17
CA LEU A 110 -2.03 10.30 -10.31
C LEU A 110 -2.93 10.23 -9.07
N PHE A 111 -4.18 9.82 -9.22
CA PHE A 111 -5.06 9.63 -8.07
C PHE A 111 -4.47 8.61 -7.08
N LEU A 112 -4.03 7.44 -7.56
CA LEU A 112 -3.47 6.39 -6.72
C LEU A 112 -2.17 6.84 -6.02
N LEU A 113 -1.29 7.54 -6.73
CA LEU A 113 -0.06 8.10 -6.17
C LEU A 113 -0.35 9.18 -5.13
N VAL A 114 -1.15 10.18 -5.49
CA VAL A 114 -1.31 11.41 -4.69
C VAL A 114 -2.19 11.18 -3.46
N THR A 115 -3.16 10.27 -3.53
CA THR A 115 -4.05 9.95 -2.40
C THR A 115 -3.55 8.78 -1.55
N GLY A 116 -2.52 8.07 -2.02
CA GLY A 116 -2.00 6.87 -1.36
C GLY A 116 -1.37 7.14 0.00
N LEU A 117 -1.36 6.12 0.85
CA LEU A 117 -0.71 6.16 2.14
C LEU A 117 0.80 5.99 1.93
N HIS A 118 1.58 6.99 2.36
CA HIS A 118 3.02 6.98 2.11
C HIS A 118 3.86 6.92 3.39
N TYR A 119 5.02 6.28 3.26
CA TYR A 119 6.10 6.32 4.25
C TYR A 119 7.42 6.23 3.50
N ARG A 120 8.30 7.22 3.72
CA ARG A 120 9.52 7.38 2.92
C ARG A 120 9.16 7.29 1.43
N GLU A 121 9.89 6.50 0.66
CA GLU A 121 9.73 6.38 -0.80
C GLU A 121 8.58 5.46 -1.23
N PHE A 122 7.87 4.85 -0.29
CA PHE A 122 6.78 3.94 -0.61
C PHE A 122 5.43 4.65 -0.54
N VAL A 123 4.57 4.35 -1.49
CA VAL A 123 3.16 4.78 -1.51
C VAL A 123 2.30 3.54 -1.75
N VAL A 124 1.28 3.35 -0.92
CA VAL A 124 0.35 2.23 -1.02
C VAL A 124 -1.06 2.75 -1.15
N ASN A 125 -1.82 2.21 -2.11
CA ASN A 125 -3.22 2.57 -2.32
C ASN A 125 -4.06 1.33 -2.63
N LEU A 126 -5.37 1.45 -2.47
CA LEU A 126 -6.36 0.45 -2.82
C LEU A 126 -7.13 0.95 -4.04
N ASP A 127 -6.90 0.31 -5.18
CA ASP A 127 -7.61 0.64 -6.40
C ASP A 127 -8.90 -0.17 -6.52
N LYS A 128 -9.91 0.40 -7.17
CA LYS A 128 -11.27 -0.17 -7.33
C LYS A 128 -11.97 -0.51 -6.00
N VAL A 129 -11.56 0.12 -4.90
CA VAL A 129 -12.34 0.16 -3.65
C VAL A 129 -13.23 1.40 -3.68
N SER A 130 -14.45 1.28 -3.16
CA SER A 130 -15.41 2.41 -3.11
C SER A 130 -14.75 3.64 -2.47
N PRO A 131 -14.89 4.84 -3.08
CA PRO A 131 -14.34 6.07 -2.53
C PRO A 131 -14.80 6.35 -1.09
N GLU A 132 -16.01 5.95 -0.74
CA GLU A 132 -16.58 6.10 0.60
C GLU A 132 -15.82 5.26 1.63
N ILE A 133 -15.44 4.03 1.30
CA ILE A 133 -14.62 3.16 2.15
C ILE A 133 -13.22 3.75 2.32
N THR A 134 -12.59 4.18 1.23
CA THR A 134 -11.26 4.79 1.27
C THR A 134 -11.25 6.08 2.11
N LYS A 135 -12.27 6.93 1.96
CA LYS A 135 -12.47 8.13 2.78
C LYS A 135 -12.67 7.77 4.26
N ALA A 136 -13.48 6.75 4.57
CA ALA A 136 -13.73 6.30 5.93
C ALA A 136 -12.47 5.70 6.59
N PHE A 137 -11.71 4.88 5.86
CA PHE A 137 -10.45 4.32 6.32
C PHE A 137 -9.44 5.43 6.62
N ARG A 138 -9.27 6.40 5.70
CA ARG A 138 -8.39 7.55 5.92
C ARG A 138 -8.79 8.35 7.16
N ARG A 139 -10.09 8.60 7.38
CA ARG A 139 -10.57 9.27 8.61
C ARG A 139 -10.24 8.48 9.88
N ALA A 140 -10.36 7.16 9.86
CA ALA A 140 -9.97 6.32 10.98
C ALA A 140 -8.46 6.46 11.27
N LEU A 141 -7.62 6.44 10.24
CA LEU A 141 -6.17 6.66 10.40
C LEU A 141 -5.82 8.04 10.95
N ILE A 142 -6.58 9.09 10.61
CA ILE A 142 -6.39 10.44 11.19
C ILE A 142 -6.79 10.44 12.67
N ARG A 143 -7.99 9.94 12.97
CA ARG A 143 -8.55 9.88 14.34
C ARG A 143 -7.63 9.11 15.28
N ASP A 144 -7.09 8.00 14.80
CA ASP A 144 -6.23 7.12 15.59
C ASP A 144 -4.74 7.53 15.51
N GLU A 145 -4.44 8.75 15.02
CA GLU A 145 -3.11 9.36 14.94
C GLU A 145 -2.06 8.55 14.17
N TYR A 146 -2.51 7.71 13.24
CA TYR A 146 -1.63 6.99 12.31
C TYR A 146 -1.17 7.85 11.14
N LEU A 147 -1.81 8.99 10.87
CA LEU A 147 -1.41 9.95 9.84
C LEU A 147 -0.80 11.22 10.43
N ILE A 148 0.38 11.60 9.93
CA ILE A 148 1.12 12.78 10.35
C ILE A 148 1.06 13.83 9.23
N PHE A 149 0.71 15.08 9.59
CA PHE A 149 0.53 16.22 8.68
C PHE A 149 1.52 17.37 8.91
N ARG A 150 2.70 17.09 9.48
CA ARG A 150 3.71 18.11 9.80
C ARG A 150 4.54 18.43 8.55
N GLN A 151 4.89 19.71 8.32
CA GLN A 151 5.61 20.15 7.11
C GLN A 151 6.92 19.37 6.85
N GLU A 152 7.67 19.07 7.91
CA GLU A 152 8.95 18.35 7.79
C GLU A 152 8.79 16.82 7.69
N PHE A 153 7.66 16.29 8.18
CA PHE A 153 7.39 14.86 8.25
C PHE A 153 5.90 14.60 8.01
N THR A 154 5.54 14.33 6.75
CA THR A 154 4.22 13.82 6.37
C THR A 154 4.29 12.30 6.12
N GLY A 155 3.17 11.62 6.34
CA GLY A 155 3.03 10.19 6.03
C GLY A 155 2.44 9.39 7.17
N LEU A 156 2.67 8.07 7.15
CA LEU A 156 2.22 7.16 8.20
C LEU A 156 3.14 7.15 9.42
N ASN A 157 2.55 7.13 10.61
CA ASN A 157 3.19 6.88 11.89
C ASN A 157 3.46 5.38 12.06
N VAL A 158 4.43 4.88 11.30
CA VAL A 158 4.82 3.46 11.28
C VAL A 158 5.21 2.94 12.66
N GLN A 159 5.86 3.76 13.49
CA GLN A 159 6.27 3.34 14.82
C GLN A 159 5.08 3.03 15.72
N LYS A 160 4.05 3.89 15.69
CA LYS A 160 2.78 3.65 16.39
C LYS A 160 2.09 2.41 15.83
N MET A 161 2.00 2.29 14.51
CA MET A 161 1.37 1.13 13.86
C MET A 161 2.04 -0.20 14.26
N LEU A 162 3.37 -0.27 14.29
CA LEU A 162 4.08 -1.48 14.70
C LEU A 162 3.93 -1.76 16.21
N SER A 163 3.93 -0.71 17.04
CA SER A 163 3.73 -0.83 18.49
C SER A 163 2.36 -1.44 18.83
N ASP A 164 1.31 -0.97 18.16
CA ASP A 164 -0.06 -1.43 18.38
C ASP A 164 -0.29 -2.88 17.91
N LEU A 165 0.54 -3.38 17.00
CA LEU A 165 0.55 -4.78 16.59
C LEU A 165 1.24 -5.70 17.61
N LYS A 166 1.92 -5.16 18.62
CA LYS A 166 2.72 -5.89 19.62
C LYS A 166 3.81 -6.78 18.99
N VAL A 167 4.32 -6.36 17.83
CA VAL A 167 5.40 -7.05 17.09
C VAL A 167 6.76 -6.35 17.32
N PRO A 168 7.88 -7.02 17.03
CA PRO A 168 9.19 -6.39 17.17
C PRO A 168 9.30 -5.11 16.34
N LYS A 169 9.96 -4.09 16.89
CA LYS A 169 10.27 -2.86 16.14
C LYS A 169 11.16 -3.22 14.96
N MET A 170 10.71 -2.88 13.75
CA MET A 170 11.44 -3.14 12.52
C MET A 170 11.56 -1.88 11.65
N PRO A 171 12.68 -1.68 10.95
CA PRO A 171 12.79 -0.59 10.00
C PRO A 171 12.01 -0.96 8.73
N LEU A 172 11.03 -0.14 8.35
CA LEU A 172 10.36 -0.27 7.06
C LEU A 172 11.21 0.35 5.95
N LYS A 173 12.22 -0.40 5.51
CA LYS A 173 13.05 -0.06 4.34
C LYS A 173 12.61 -0.76 3.06
N GLU A 174 11.60 -1.61 3.16
CA GLU A 174 11.21 -2.55 2.11
C GLU A 174 9.72 -2.40 1.79
N GLU A 175 9.39 -2.38 0.50
CA GLU A 175 8.08 -2.00 -0.01
C GLU A 175 6.97 -2.98 0.38
N PHE A 176 7.21 -4.29 0.38
CA PHE A 176 6.16 -5.28 0.66
C PHE A 176 5.92 -5.44 2.16
N ILE A 177 6.93 -5.19 3.00
CA ILE A 177 6.74 -5.09 4.46
C ILE A 177 5.81 -3.90 4.77
N PHE A 178 6.08 -2.74 4.17
CA PHE A 178 5.21 -1.57 4.33
C PHE A 178 3.79 -1.80 3.81
N SER A 179 3.67 -2.40 2.63
CA SER A 179 2.37 -2.69 2.00
C SER A 179 1.54 -3.67 2.81
N PHE A 180 2.17 -4.71 3.34
CA PHE A 180 1.51 -5.68 4.21
C PHE A 180 1.06 -5.04 5.54
N LEU A 181 1.83 -4.10 6.10
CA LEU A 181 1.42 -3.34 7.28
C LEU A 181 0.17 -2.50 6.98
N VAL A 182 0.16 -1.74 5.88
CA VAL A 182 -1.00 -0.93 5.46
C VAL A 182 -2.24 -1.82 5.27
N LEU A 183 -2.07 -2.95 4.58
CA LEU A 183 -3.14 -3.91 4.35
C LEU A 183 -3.68 -4.50 5.66
N THR A 184 -2.80 -4.85 6.59
CA THR A 184 -3.19 -5.34 7.93
C THR A 184 -4.11 -4.35 8.64
N TYR A 185 -3.79 -3.06 8.58
CA TYR A 185 -4.60 -2.00 9.18
C TYR A 185 -5.90 -1.74 8.43
N PHE A 186 -5.89 -1.83 7.11
CA PHE A 186 -7.12 -1.77 6.33
C PHE A 186 -8.09 -2.90 6.72
N ILE A 187 -7.57 -4.11 6.89
CA ILE A 187 -8.38 -5.28 7.29
C ILE A 187 -8.88 -5.13 8.72
N LYS A 188 -8.03 -4.67 9.64
CA LYS A 188 -8.43 -4.34 11.01
C LYS A 188 -9.60 -3.32 11.00
N PHE A 189 -9.47 -2.23 10.25
CA PHE A 189 -10.55 -1.26 10.06
C PHE A 189 -11.82 -1.89 9.49
N TRP A 190 -11.69 -2.71 8.45
CA TRP A 190 -12.82 -3.34 7.77
C TRP A 190 -13.58 -4.31 8.69
N LYS A 191 -12.85 -5.08 9.53
CA LYS A 191 -13.44 -5.98 10.52
C LYS A 191 -14.25 -5.24 11.58
N TYR A 192 -13.68 -4.20 12.20
CA TYR A 192 -14.41 -3.41 13.19
C TYR A 192 -15.66 -2.77 12.59
N ARG A 193 -15.60 -2.35 11.33
CA ARG A 193 -16.78 -1.80 10.64
C ARG A 193 -17.87 -2.83 10.47
N LYS A 194 -17.56 -4.04 10.00
CA LYS A 194 -18.54 -5.12 9.87
C LYS A 194 -19.19 -5.49 11.19
N GLN A 195 -18.40 -5.64 12.25
CA GLN A 195 -18.92 -5.91 13.59
C GLN A 195 -19.84 -4.78 14.08
N TYR A 196 -19.48 -3.53 13.80
CA TYR A 196 -20.31 -2.38 14.14
C TYR A 196 -21.60 -2.33 13.32
N GLU A 197 -21.56 -2.69 12.03
CA GLU A 197 -22.74 -2.81 11.17
C GLU A 197 -23.70 -3.91 11.67
N GLU A 198 -23.19 -5.10 12.00
CA GLU A 198 -23.97 -6.20 12.59
C GLU A 198 -24.64 -5.79 13.91
N LEU A 199 -23.93 -5.05 14.77
CA LEU A 199 -24.49 -4.48 16.00
C LEU A 199 -25.60 -3.45 15.71
N LEU A 200 -25.44 -2.61 14.68
CA LEU A 200 -26.41 -1.59 14.30
C LEU A 200 -27.61 -2.13 13.54
N GLU A 201 -27.52 -3.28 12.88
CA GLU A 201 -28.66 -3.97 12.24
C GLU A 201 -29.74 -4.37 13.27
N THR A 202 -29.34 -4.52 14.54
CA THR A 202 -30.25 -4.73 15.68
C THR A 202 -31.03 -3.46 16.07
N LEU A 203 -30.66 -2.28 15.56
CA LEU A 203 -31.35 -1.02 15.84
C LEU A 203 -32.51 -0.74 14.87
N PRO A 204 -33.48 0.11 15.28
CA PRO A 204 -34.57 0.57 14.44
C PRO A 204 -34.11 1.18 13.10
N SER A 205 -34.91 1.03 12.06
CA SER A 205 -34.57 1.34 10.65
C SER A 205 -34.08 2.76 10.40
N ASN A 206 -34.54 3.72 11.21
CA ASN A 206 -34.17 5.14 11.15
C ASN A 206 -32.78 5.45 11.75
N LEU A 207 -32.16 4.50 12.45
CA LEU A 207 -30.81 4.59 13.02
C LEU A 207 -29.78 3.76 12.26
N ARG A 208 -30.19 3.04 11.21
CA ARG A 208 -29.29 2.21 10.40
C ARG A 208 -28.32 3.11 9.62
N MET A 209 -27.02 2.87 9.78
CA MET A 209 -26.01 3.53 8.97
C MET A 209 -26.08 3.04 7.52
N LYS A 210 -25.60 3.89 6.60
CA LYS A 210 -25.46 3.54 5.18
C LYS A 210 -24.50 2.36 5.04
N GLU A 211 -24.99 1.23 4.53
CA GLU A 211 -24.15 0.08 4.16
C GLU A 211 -23.10 0.50 3.13
N TYR A 212 -21.85 0.13 3.37
CA TYR A 212 -20.80 0.25 2.37
C TYR A 212 -20.85 -0.94 1.42
N PRO A 213 -20.57 -0.75 0.12
CA PRO A 213 -20.45 -1.87 -0.80
C PRO A 213 -19.31 -2.81 -0.34
N PRO A 214 -19.43 -4.13 -0.53
CA PRO A 214 -18.37 -5.05 -0.15
C PRO A 214 -17.10 -4.84 -0.97
N VAL A 215 -15.94 -5.14 -0.38
CA VAL A 215 -14.69 -5.26 -1.13
C VAL A 215 -14.77 -6.50 -2.02
N THR A 216 -14.71 -6.31 -3.34
CA THR A 216 -14.79 -7.37 -4.36
C THR A 216 -13.39 -7.82 -4.81
N ASP A 217 -13.31 -8.92 -5.56
CA ASP A 217 -12.06 -9.39 -6.17
C ASP A 217 -11.51 -8.46 -7.28
N ASP A 218 -12.31 -7.48 -7.73
CA ASP A 218 -11.83 -6.42 -8.61
C ASP A 218 -10.92 -5.43 -7.88
N ALA A 219 -11.04 -5.33 -6.55
CA ALA A 219 -10.17 -4.49 -5.75
C ALA A 219 -8.72 -4.97 -5.82
N THR A 220 -7.79 -4.03 -5.93
CA THR A 220 -6.35 -4.33 -6.02
C THR A 220 -5.56 -3.48 -5.03
N LEU A 221 -4.53 -4.09 -4.45
CA LEU A 221 -3.52 -3.36 -3.69
C LEU A 221 -2.43 -2.89 -4.66
N VAL A 222 -2.20 -1.58 -4.70
CA VAL A 222 -1.20 -0.96 -5.57
C VAL A 222 -0.09 -0.39 -4.70
N VAL A 223 1.14 -0.76 -5.03
CA VAL A 223 2.35 -0.39 -4.29
C VAL A 223 3.29 0.33 -5.24
N PHE A 224 3.69 1.54 -4.88
CA PHE A 224 4.68 2.32 -5.60
C PHE A 224 5.95 2.42 -4.76
N SER A 225 7.09 2.17 -5.42
CA SER A 225 8.41 2.53 -4.91
C SER A 225 8.91 3.73 -5.70
N LEU A 226 9.18 4.84 -5.01
CA LEU A 226 9.56 6.12 -5.59
C LEU A 226 10.98 6.56 -5.18
N PRO A 227 12.02 5.73 -5.40
CA PRO A 227 13.39 6.14 -5.18
C PRO A 227 13.79 7.23 -6.18
N ARG A 228 14.95 7.86 -5.94
CA ARG A 228 15.49 8.90 -6.85
C ARG A 228 15.73 8.39 -8.27
N GLU A 229 16.11 7.11 -8.37
CA GLU A 229 16.49 6.45 -9.61
C GLU A 229 15.25 5.92 -10.36
N LYS A 230 15.02 4.61 -10.27
CA LYS A 230 13.97 3.92 -11.01
C LYS A 230 12.74 3.69 -10.14
N LYS A 231 11.66 4.37 -10.49
CA LYS A 231 10.35 4.21 -9.87
C LYS A 231 9.69 2.91 -10.34
N GLN A 232 9.08 2.18 -9.41
CA GLN A 232 8.45 0.89 -9.66
C GLN A 232 7.00 0.90 -9.17
N MET A 233 6.18 0.06 -9.81
CA MET A 233 4.81 -0.20 -9.40
C MET A 233 4.58 -1.70 -9.35
N PHE A 234 3.94 -2.16 -8.27
CA PHE A 234 3.49 -3.53 -8.08
C PHE A 234 1.98 -3.52 -7.88
N ILE A 235 1.29 -4.44 -8.55
CA ILE A 235 -0.17 -4.58 -8.48
C ILE A 235 -0.47 -5.98 -7.96
N PHE A 236 -1.21 -6.04 -6.85
CA PHE A 236 -1.67 -7.28 -6.24
C PHE A 236 -3.19 -7.36 -6.40
N PRO A 237 -3.69 -8.12 -7.39
CA PRO A 237 -5.13 -8.22 -7.66
C PRO A 237 -5.83 -9.15 -6.66
N ARG A 238 -7.17 -9.23 -6.75
CA ARG A 238 -8.00 -10.19 -6.00
C ARG A 238 -7.89 -10.01 -4.48
N LEU A 239 -8.04 -8.76 -4.06
CA LEU A 239 -7.88 -8.39 -2.66
C LEU A 239 -8.88 -9.12 -1.75
N GLN A 240 -10.12 -9.32 -2.19
CA GLN A 240 -11.13 -10.05 -1.42
C GLN A 240 -10.68 -11.49 -1.15
N SER A 241 -10.22 -12.22 -2.16
CA SER A 241 -9.69 -13.58 -2.03
C SER A 241 -8.49 -13.65 -1.09
N LEU A 242 -7.58 -12.67 -1.17
CA LEU A 242 -6.44 -12.57 -0.26
C LEU A 242 -6.91 -12.38 1.19
N ILE A 243 -7.83 -11.45 1.44
CA ILE A 243 -8.39 -11.20 2.76
C ILE A 243 -9.09 -12.45 3.29
N ALA A 244 -9.96 -13.06 2.48
CA ALA A 244 -10.74 -14.24 2.83
C ALA A 244 -9.88 -15.46 3.13
N ARG A 245 -8.68 -15.56 2.55
CA ARG A 245 -7.76 -16.66 2.86
C ARG A 245 -6.98 -16.42 4.15
N TRP A 246 -6.31 -15.27 4.24
CA TRP A 246 -5.31 -15.07 5.28
C TRP A 246 -5.85 -14.45 6.57
N PHE A 247 -7.04 -13.86 6.51
CA PHE A 247 -7.61 -13.07 7.62
C PHE A 247 -9.00 -13.58 8.05
N LYS A 248 -9.42 -14.77 7.60
CA LYS A 248 -10.76 -15.31 7.83
C LYS A 248 -11.12 -15.49 9.30
N ASP A 249 -10.20 -16.08 10.07
CA ASP A 249 -10.49 -16.63 11.40
C ASP A 249 -9.92 -15.79 12.55
N ASP A 250 -9.51 -14.54 12.30
CA ASP A 250 -9.05 -13.69 13.41
C ASP A 250 -10.24 -13.03 14.11
N SER A 251 -10.58 -13.54 15.28
CA SER A 251 -11.37 -12.84 16.30
C SER A 251 -10.55 -11.79 17.06
N ASP A 252 -9.23 -11.82 16.91
CA ASP A 252 -8.30 -10.88 17.55
C ASP A 252 -8.33 -9.50 16.87
N ASP A 253 -8.10 -8.46 17.67
CA ASP A 253 -7.88 -7.07 17.22
C ASP A 253 -6.74 -6.92 16.19
N VAL A 254 -5.79 -7.86 16.21
CA VAL A 254 -4.64 -7.91 15.32
C VAL A 254 -4.63 -9.26 14.61
N PRO A 255 -4.64 -9.27 13.26
CA PRO A 255 -4.63 -10.51 12.49
C PRO A 255 -3.50 -11.46 12.86
N SER A 256 -3.82 -12.74 13.04
CA SER A 256 -2.85 -13.78 13.40
C SER A 256 -1.76 -13.94 12.35
N VAL A 257 -2.11 -13.81 11.06
CA VAL A 257 -1.14 -13.79 9.95
C VAL A 257 -0.14 -12.65 10.12
N ALA A 258 -0.57 -11.47 10.54
CA ALA A 258 0.33 -10.34 10.73
C ALA A 258 1.27 -10.55 11.93
N LYS A 259 0.76 -11.08 13.04
CA LYS A 259 1.57 -11.47 14.21
C LYS A 259 2.63 -12.49 13.80
N PHE A 260 2.23 -13.52 13.06
CA PHE A 260 3.13 -14.56 12.56
C PHE A 260 4.25 -13.97 11.70
N VAL A 261 3.87 -13.30 10.61
CA VAL A 261 4.83 -12.75 9.64
C VAL A 261 5.83 -11.83 10.30
N PHE A 262 5.37 -10.87 11.11
CA PHE A 262 6.28 -9.92 11.76
C PHE A 262 7.10 -10.53 12.90
N SER A 263 6.64 -11.64 13.52
CA SER A 263 7.44 -12.36 14.52
C SER A 263 8.66 -13.08 13.92
N LEU A 264 8.65 -13.39 12.62
CA LEU A 264 9.79 -13.99 11.91
C LEU A 264 10.99 -13.04 11.75
N TYR A 265 10.79 -11.73 11.98
CA TYR A 265 11.86 -10.75 11.91
C TYR A 265 12.89 -10.93 13.04
N ILE A 266 14.17 -10.78 12.70
CA ILE A 266 15.29 -10.81 13.62
C ILE A 266 15.84 -9.38 13.80
N PRO A 267 15.65 -8.75 14.99
CA PRO A 267 16.04 -7.34 15.20
C PRO A 267 17.55 -7.13 15.38
N ASP A 268 18.30 -8.21 15.62
CA ASP A 268 19.74 -8.19 15.84
C ASP A 268 20.52 -7.56 14.69
N LYS A 269 21.50 -6.71 15.01
CA LYS A 269 22.24 -5.92 14.02
C LYS A 269 22.94 -6.79 12.96
N LYS A 270 23.42 -7.97 13.32
CA LYS A 270 24.13 -8.89 12.41
C LYS A 270 23.20 -9.57 11.41
N TYR A 271 21.95 -9.81 11.80
CA TYR A 271 20.96 -10.56 10.99
C TYR A 271 19.89 -9.67 10.35
N ARG A 272 19.76 -8.42 10.81
CA ARG A 272 18.71 -7.47 10.46
C ARG A 272 18.48 -7.36 8.96
N ASP A 273 19.49 -7.01 8.18
CA ASP A 273 19.32 -6.72 6.76
C ASP A 273 19.02 -8.00 5.96
N LYS A 274 19.67 -9.13 6.30
CA LYS A 274 19.35 -10.44 5.73
C LYS A 274 17.89 -10.85 6.02
N SER A 275 17.45 -10.69 7.27
CA SER A 275 16.10 -11.03 7.72
C SER A 275 15.05 -10.19 6.98
N LEU A 276 15.27 -8.87 6.87
CA LEU A 276 14.38 -7.97 6.13
C LEU A 276 14.28 -8.36 4.66
N GLY A 277 15.42 -8.61 3.99
CA GLY A 277 15.41 -8.95 2.57
C GLY A 277 14.68 -10.28 2.27
N ILE A 278 14.81 -11.28 3.14
CA ILE A 278 14.07 -12.55 2.98
C ILE A 278 12.58 -12.33 3.29
N LEU A 279 12.26 -11.59 4.35
CA LEU A 279 10.87 -11.29 4.73
C LEU A 279 10.13 -10.50 3.65
N ASN A 280 10.79 -9.50 3.04
CA ASN A 280 10.21 -8.72 1.95
C ASN A 280 9.88 -9.61 0.75
N LYS A 281 10.81 -10.49 0.34
CA LYS A 281 10.59 -11.46 -0.74
C LYS A 281 9.45 -12.43 -0.41
N PHE A 282 9.38 -12.91 0.83
CA PHE A 282 8.28 -13.78 1.26
C PHE A 282 6.93 -13.04 1.16
N LEU A 283 6.88 -11.79 1.62
CA LEU A 283 5.68 -10.96 1.55
C LEU A 283 5.23 -10.64 0.14
N TYR A 284 6.16 -10.51 -0.82
CA TYR A 284 5.79 -10.40 -2.24
C TYR A 284 4.92 -11.57 -2.70
N TYR A 285 5.29 -12.81 -2.38
CA TYR A 285 4.49 -14.00 -2.72
C TYR A 285 3.19 -14.04 -1.91
N LEU A 286 3.26 -13.75 -0.60
CA LEU A 286 2.08 -13.76 0.27
C LEU A 286 1.00 -12.78 -0.22
N LEU A 287 1.41 -11.57 -0.62
CA LEU A 287 0.52 -10.55 -1.19
C LEU A 287 -0.05 -10.95 -2.56
N ARG A 288 0.53 -11.93 -3.24
CA ARG A 288 -0.02 -12.55 -4.45
C ARG A 288 -0.95 -13.74 -4.15
N ASN A 289 -1.27 -13.95 -2.89
CA ASN A 289 -2.02 -15.13 -2.43
C ASN A 289 -1.26 -16.45 -2.70
N GLU A 290 0.07 -16.41 -2.68
CA GLU A 290 0.95 -17.57 -2.85
C GLU A 290 1.84 -17.74 -1.61
N VAL A 291 2.32 -18.95 -1.33
CA VAL A 291 3.31 -19.19 -0.27
C VAL A 291 4.54 -19.84 -0.87
N ASN A 292 5.66 -19.13 -0.81
CA ASN A 292 6.95 -19.70 -1.16
C ASN A 292 7.50 -20.46 0.05
N GLY A 293 7.41 -21.80 -0.01
CA GLY A 293 7.81 -22.70 1.08
C GLY A 293 9.29 -22.59 1.44
N ASP A 294 10.17 -22.36 0.47
CA ASP A 294 11.62 -22.23 0.71
C ASP A 294 11.93 -20.96 1.49
N LEU A 295 11.32 -19.82 1.12
CA LEU A 295 11.48 -18.56 1.83
C LEU A 295 10.90 -18.65 3.25
N LEU A 296 9.73 -19.29 3.41
CA LEU A 296 9.11 -19.52 4.71
C LEU A 296 10.00 -20.37 5.62
N ASN A 297 10.47 -21.52 5.10
CA ASN A 297 11.35 -22.42 5.82
C ASN A 297 12.64 -21.70 6.23
N LYS A 298 13.24 -20.92 5.31
CA LYS A 298 14.43 -20.12 5.61
C LYS A 298 14.19 -19.10 6.73
N LEU A 299 13.07 -18.39 6.71
CA LEU A 299 12.70 -17.45 7.78
C LEU A 299 12.56 -18.15 9.13
N ILE A 300 11.86 -19.28 9.17
CA ILE A 300 11.65 -20.07 10.38
C ILE A 300 12.99 -20.60 10.92
N VAL A 301 13.80 -21.24 10.07
CA VAL A 301 15.09 -21.81 10.47
C VAL A 301 16.06 -20.73 10.92
N ASP A 302 16.18 -19.61 10.20
CA ASP A 302 17.02 -18.47 10.62
C ASP A 302 16.55 -17.92 11.98
N LYS A 303 15.24 -17.76 12.17
CA LYS A 303 14.64 -17.27 13.42
C LYS A 303 14.90 -18.22 14.59
N LEU A 304 14.63 -19.52 14.42
CA LEU A 304 14.88 -20.53 15.46
C LEU A 304 16.37 -20.62 15.80
N SER A 305 17.24 -20.64 14.80
CA SER A 305 18.70 -20.69 15.01
C SER A 305 19.20 -19.48 15.78
N PHE A 306 18.59 -18.31 15.59
CA PHE A 306 18.92 -17.11 16.32
C PHE A 306 18.39 -17.16 17.76
N GLU A 307 17.12 -17.48 17.97
CA GLU A 307 16.51 -17.53 19.31
C GLU A 307 17.16 -18.60 20.19
N LEU A 308 17.59 -19.75 19.64
CA LEU A 308 18.31 -20.81 20.37
C LEU A 308 19.72 -20.40 20.82
N LYS A 309 20.31 -19.38 20.20
CA LYS A 309 21.64 -18.86 20.54
C LYS A 309 21.60 -17.68 21.51
N ARG A 310 20.41 -17.16 21.82
CA ARG A 310 20.27 -16.05 22.77
C ARG A 310 20.32 -16.58 24.19
N GLU A 311 21.03 -15.84 25.05
CA GLU A 311 21.06 -16.10 26.50
C GLU A 311 19.78 -15.60 27.19
N GLU A 312 19.11 -14.61 26.59
CA GLU A 312 17.84 -14.06 27.06
C GLU A 312 16.65 -14.97 26.73
N LYS A 313 15.51 -14.72 27.39
CA LYS A 313 14.25 -15.43 27.11
C LYS A 313 13.88 -15.29 25.62
N PRO A 314 13.66 -16.40 24.90
CA PRO A 314 13.34 -16.35 23.48
C PRO A 314 11.98 -15.69 23.24
N TYR A 315 11.90 -14.84 22.21
CA TYR A 315 10.63 -14.22 21.79
C TYR A 315 9.71 -15.23 21.07
N GLY A 316 10.31 -16.21 20.40
CA GLY A 316 9.61 -17.27 19.67
C GLY A 316 9.00 -16.81 18.35
N ILE A 317 8.13 -17.66 17.79
CA ILE A 317 7.33 -17.40 16.57
C ILE A 317 5.86 -17.39 17.00
N ILE A 318 5.21 -16.24 16.85
CA ILE A 318 3.85 -16.01 17.34
C ILE A 318 2.85 -16.52 16.30
N SER A 319 1.71 -17.06 16.73
CA SER A 319 0.60 -17.46 15.85
C SER A 319 0.97 -18.47 14.74
N ALA A 320 2.03 -19.27 14.93
CA ALA A 320 2.49 -20.24 13.93
C ALA A 320 1.43 -21.28 13.59
N LEU A 321 0.73 -21.84 14.59
CA LEU A 321 -0.31 -22.84 14.38
C LEU A 321 -1.49 -22.29 13.57
N GLN A 322 -1.92 -21.06 13.86
CA GLN A 322 -2.98 -20.37 13.13
C GLN A 322 -2.58 -20.16 11.67
N PHE A 323 -1.35 -19.70 11.43
CA PHE A 323 -0.84 -19.53 10.07
C PHE A 323 -0.79 -20.87 9.32
N LEU A 324 -0.24 -21.93 9.92
CA LEU A 324 -0.12 -23.23 9.26
C LEU A 324 -1.49 -23.86 8.93
N ARG A 325 -2.48 -23.73 9.81
CA ARG A 325 -3.87 -24.19 9.53
C ARG A 325 -4.48 -23.49 8.32
N SER A 326 -4.18 -22.20 8.12
CA SER A 326 -4.64 -21.47 6.93
C SER A 326 -4.02 -21.99 5.62
N LEU A 327 -2.91 -22.73 5.69
CA LEU A 327 -2.33 -23.43 4.53
C LEU A 327 -3.06 -24.74 4.21
N GLU A 328 -3.44 -25.51 5.24
CA GLU A 328 -4.09 -26.83 5.11
C GLU A 328 -5.48 -26.73 4.48
N PHE A 329 -6.25 -25.69 4.82
CA PHE A 329 -7.58 -25.46 4.24
C PHE A 329 -7.57 -25.35 2.70
N TYR A 330 -6.43 -24.93 2.12
CA TYR A 330 -6.29 -24.72 0.68
C TYR A 330 -5.79 -25.95 -0.08
N SER A 331 -4.98 -26.81 0.55
CA SER A 331 -4.57 -28.09 -0.05
C SER A 331 -5.73 -29.09 -0.13
N GLY A 332 -6.74 -28.95 0.73
CA GLY A 332 -8.01 -29.68 0.66
C GLY A 332 -8.92 -29.22 -0.50
N ALA A 333 -9.09 -27.90 -0.68
CA ALA A 333 -9.99 -27.35 -1.70
C ALA A 333 -9.50 -27.60 -3.15
N SER A 334 -8.19 -27.69 -3.37
CA SER A 334 -7.57 -27.99 -4.66
C SER A 334 -7.62 -29.48 -5.06
N ARG A 335 -7.89 -30.40 -4.13
CA ARG A 335 -8.12 -31.83 -4.43
C ARG A 335 -9.56 -32.14 -4.88
N THR A 336 -10.50 -31.23 -4.67
CA THR A 336 -11.92 -31.40 -5.04
C THR A 336 -12.27 -30.93 -6.46
N GLN A 337 -11.33 -30.36 -7.22
CA GLN A 337 -11.58 -29.90 -8.60
C GLN A 337 -10.96 -30.77 -9.70
N THR A 338 -10.34 -31.91 -9.36
CA THR A 338 -9.81 -32.90 -10.33
C THR A 338 -10.60 -34.21 -10.36
N LYS A 339 -11.86 -34.17 -9.92
CA LYS A 339 -12.84 -35.21 -10.19
C LYS A 339 -14.11 -34.55 -10.70
N ASN A 340 -14.16 -34.33 -12.01
CA ASN A 340 -15.33 -34.49 -12.88
C ASN A 340 -14.88 -34.39 -14.33
#